data_AF-A0A4V6MVX2-F1
#
_entry.id   AF-A0A4V6MVX2-F1
#
_cell.length_a   1.000
_cell.length_b   1.000
_cell.length_c   1.000
_cell.angle_alpha   90.00
_cell.angle_beta   90.00
_cell.angle_gamma   90.00
#
_symmetry.space_group_name_H-M   'P 1'
#
loop_
_entity.id
_entity.type
_entity.pdbx_description
1 polymer ?
#
loop_
_entity_poly.entity_id
_entity_poly.type
_entity_poly.pdbx_seq_one_letter_code
_entity_poly.pdbx_strand_id
1 'polypeptide(L)'
;MGLLTIIRKNRQKEKEMRILFLGLDNAGKTTILKKLNGEDIMGVSPTLGFNIKTFVHGKYTLNIWDVGGQRTLRPYWRNYFEQTDALVWVVDSGDRMRMQDCKEELHSLLLEDRLAGASLLVFANKQDIQGSMSSAEIRDALDLLSIQSHQWRILPCSAMTGQNLVEGLDWVVGEVASRLYYSSTDAAAGTWQSEGGVSAQRATVH
;
A
#
# COMPACT_ATOMS: atom_id res chain seq x y z
N MET A 1 -16.70 28.18 9.35
CA MET A 1 -15.57 27.50 8.68
C MET A 1 -15.85 27.53 7.18
N GLY A 2 -15.08 28.29 6.39
CA GLY A 2 -15.40 28.56 4.99
C GLY A 2 -14.98 27.46 4.00
N LEU A 3 -15.62 27.44 2.82
CA LEU A 3 -15.40 26.47 1.74
C LEU A 3 -13.92 26.39 1.31
N LEU A 4 -13.21 27.52 1.24
CA LEU A 4 -11.78 27.55 0.90
C LEU A 4 -10.90 26.82 1.91
N THR A 5 -11.26 26.86 3.20
CA THR A 5 -10.55 26.13 4.25
C THR A 5 -10.77 24.62 4.10
N ILE A 6 -11.97 24.21 3.69
CA ILE A 6 -12.31 22.81 3.41
C ILE A 6 -11.54 22.30 2.18
N ILE A 7 -11.56 23.06 1.07
CA ILE A 7 -10.84 22.72 -0.16
C ILE A 7 -9.32 22.62 0.09
N ARG A 8 -8.74 23.57 0.83
CA ARG A 8 -7.31 23.53 1.18
C ARG A 8 -6.97 22.33 2.06
N LYS A 9 -7.80 22.00 3.06
CA LYS A 9 -7.61 20.82 3.91
C LYS A 9 -7.73 19.53 3.10
N ASN A 10 -8.66 19.44 2.16
CA ASN A 10 -8.77 18.28 1.26
C ASN A 10 -7.56 18.14 0.34
N ARG A 11 -7.05 19.23 -0.27
CA ARG A 11 -5.81 19.19 -1.07
C ARG A 11 -4.55 18.81 -0.28
N GLN A 12 -4.53 19.07 1.04
CA GLN A 12 -3.44 18.60 1.91
C GLN A 12 -3.60 17.12 2.23
N LYS A 13 -4.83 16.64 2.50
CA LYS A 13 -5.13 15.21 2.66
C LYS A 13 -4.81 14.39 1.40
N GLU A 14 -5.01 14.93 0.21
CA GLU A 14 -4.63 14.28 -1.07
C GLU A 14 -3.12 14.00 -1.19
N LYS A 15 -2.29 14.57 -0.31
CA LYS A 15 -0.85 14.32 -0.25
C LYS A 15 -0.44 13.39 0.87
N GLU A 16 -1.36 12.99 1.74
CA GLU A 16 -1.11 12.02 2.80
C GLU A 16 -1.52 10.63 2.31
N MET A 17 -0.63 9.66 2.47
CA MET A 17 -0.87 8.26 2.11
C MET A 17 -0.72 7.39 3.34
N ARG A 18 -1.69 6.53 3.60
CA ARG A 18 -1.65 5.54 4.68
C ARG A 18 -1.20 4.20 4.13
N ILE A 19 -0.03 3.76 4.57
CA ILE A 19 0.57 2.49 4.14
C ILE A 19 0.59 1.52 5.31
N LEU A 20 0.12 0.31 5.09
CA LEU A 20 0.08 -0.74 6.11
C LEU A 20 1.14 -1.80 5.80
N PHE A 21 2.07 -2.04 6.71
CA PHE A 21 3.09 -3.08 6.60
C PHE A 21 2.64 -4.32 7.39
N LEU A 22 2.38 -5.42 6.65
CA LEU A 22 2.03 -6.73 7.20
C LEU A 22 2.92 -7.83 6.60
N GLY A 23 2.76 -9.04 7.13
CA GLY A 23 3.58 -10.20 6.84
C GLY A 23 3.86 -10.98 8.11
N LEU A 24 4.38 -12.19 7.97
CA LEU A 24 4.66 -13.05 9.12
C LEU A 24 5.70 -12.43 10.06
N ASP A 25 5.77 -12.91 11.30
CA ASP A 25 6.88 -12.60 12.20
C ASP A 25 8.22 -12.98 11.57
N ASN A 26 9.27 -12.24 11.96
CA ASN A 26 10.62 -12.37 11.43
C ASN A 26 10.81 -12.02 9.93
N ALA A 27 9.76 -11.62 9.20
CA ALA A 27 9.89 -11.23 7.79
C ALA A 27 10.76 -9.97 7.57
N GLY A 28 10.94 -9.13 8.60
CA GLY A 28 11.81 -7.95 8.55
C GLY A 28 11.09 -6.60 8.37
N LYS A 29 9.79 -6.53 8.63
CA LYS A 29 8.96 -5.30 8.51
C LYS A 29 9.57 -4.10 9.25
N THR A 30 9.79 -4.23 10.55
CA THR A 30 10.39 -3.19 11.38
C THR A 30 11.79 -2.84 10.92
N THR A 31 12.60 -3.84 10.53
CA THR A 31 13.96 -3.61 10.00
C THR A 31 13.95 -2.76 8.74
N ILE A 32 13.03 -3.02 7.80
CA ILE A 32 12.85 -2.21 6.58
C ILE A 32 12.59 -0.75 6.95
N LEU A 33 11.67 -0.50 7.88
CA LEU A 33 11.29 0.86 8.27
C LEU A 33 12.37 1.59 9.08
N LYS A 34 13.13 0.88 9.91
CA LYS A 34 14.30 1.45 10.58
C LYS A 34 15.39 1.78 9.55
N LYS A 35 15.64 0.90 8.59
CA LYS A 35 16.62 1.12 7.50
C LYS A 35 16.25 2.34 6.66
N LEU A 36 14.99 2.47 6.25
CA LEU A 36 14.48 3.62 5.50
C LEU A 36 14.60 4.94 6.28
N ASN A 37 14.48 4.90 7.60
CA ASN A 37 14.62 6.09 8.46
C ASN A 37 16.08 6.39 8.86
N GLY A 38 17.05 5.62 8.37
CA GLY A 38 18.46 5.76 8.77
C GLY A 38 18.72 5.42 10.25
N GLU A 39 17.84 4.63 10.87
CA GLU A 39 18.00 4.19 12.26
C GLU A 39 18.85 2.93 12.36
N ASP A 40 19.38 2.69 13.57
CA ASP A 40 20.06 1.44 13.87
C ASP A 40 19.11 0.24 13.73
N ILE A 41 19.56 -0.74 12.95
CA ILE A 41 18.84 -1.98 12.64
C ILE A 41 19.36 -3.17 13.46
N MET A 42 20.39 -2.98 14.28
CA MET A 42 20.90 -4.02 15.16
C MET A 42 19.95 -4.25 16.34
N GLY A 43 19.79 -5.52 16.74
CA GLY A 43 19.00 -5.87 17.93
C GLY A 43 17.49 -5.61 17.86
N VAL A 44 16.91 -5.52 16.65
CA VAL A 44 15.46 -5.35 16.49
C VAL A 44 14.72 -6.55 17.11
N SER A 45 13.92 -6.27 18.15
CA SER A 45 13.09 -7.27 18.83
C SER A 45 11.73 -7.43 18.13
N PRO A 46 11.05 -8.58 18.29
CA PRO A 46 9.71 -8.76 17.75
C PRO A 46 8.71 -7.69 18.23
N THR A 47 7.96 -7.12 17.30
CA THR A 47 6.97 -6.07 17.61
C THR A 47 5.75 -6.66 18.31
N LEU A 48 5.50 -6.18 19.55
CA LEU A 48 4.32 -6.49 20.34
C LEU A 48 3.29 -5.37 20.16
N GLY A 49 2.45 -5.47 19.13
CA GLY A 49 1.47 -4.43 18.78
C GLY A 49 1.77 -3.78 17.44
N PHE A 50 1.95 -2.46 17.42
CA PHE A 50 2.25 -1.70 16.21
C PHE A 50 3.15 -0.50 16.47
N ASN A 51 3.80 -0.01 15.42
CA ASN A 51 4.50 1.29 15.39
C ASN A 51 3.95 2.14 14.24
N ILE A 52 3.98 3.45 14.39
CA ILE A 52 3.66 4.39 13.31
C ILE A 52 4.90 5.22 13.01
N LYS A 53 5.25 5.32 11.73
CA LYS A 53 6.29 6.23 11.25
C LYS A 53 5.77 7.11 10.12
N THR A 54 6.12 8.38 10.18
CA THR A 54 5.78 9.34 9.12
C THR A 54 7.04 9.65 8.32
N PHE A 55 6.97 9.42 7.00
CA PHE A 55 8.06 9.73 6.06
C PHE A 55 7.61 10.80 5.08
N VAL A 56 8.51 11.71 4.72
CA VAL A 56 8.29 12.62 3.60
C VAL A 56 8.95 12.00 2.38
N HIS A 57 8.15 11.69 1.35
CA HIS A 57 8.62 11.08 0.10
C HIS A 57 8.19 11.93 -1.09
N GLY A 58 9.10 12.77 -1.57
CA GLY A 58 8.79 13.80 -2.57
C GLY A 58 7.77 14.81 -2.04
N LYS A 59 6.61 14.90 -2.70
CA LYS A 59 5.50 15.80 -2.31
C LYS A 59 4.47 15.14 -1.39
N TYR A 60 4.67 13.88 -1.04
CA TYR A 60 3.74 13.07 -0.26
C TYR A 60 4.25 12.82 1.16
N THR A 61 3.33 12.72 2.09
CA THR A 61 3.57 12.31 3.47
C THR A 61 3.04 10.89 3.65
N LEU A 62 3.92 9.95 3.95
CA LEU A 62 3.58 8.54 4.12
C LEU A 62 3.41 8.24 5.61
N ASN A 63 2.20 7.87 6.03
CA ASN A 63 1.90 7.41 7.37
C ASN A 63 1.93 5.88 7.37
N ILE A 64 3.05 5.31 7.81
CA ILE A 64 3.32 3.88 7.73
C ILE A 64 3.01 3.20 9.06
N TRP A 65 2.14 2.21 9.02
CA TRP A 65 1.76 1.37 10.16
C TRP A 65 2.49 0.02 10.09
N ASP A 66 3.42 -0.20 11.01
CA ASP A 66 4.16 -1.47 11.17
C ASP A 66 3.47 -2.32 12.23
N VAL A 67 2.90 -3.47 11.87
CA VAL A 67 2.15 -4.30 12.82
C VAL A 67 2.88 -5.61 13.08
N GLY A 68 2.88 -6.06 14.34
CA GLY A 68 3.46 -7.33 14.75
C GLY A 68 2.87 -8.52 13.98
N GLY A 69 3.73 -9.42 13.52
CA GLY A 69 3.32 -10.56 12.66
C GLY A 69 3.24 -11.91 13.35
N GLN A 70 3.45 -11.95 14.67
CA GLN A 70 3.37 -13.20 15.44
C GLN A 70 1.97 -13.77 15.32
N ARG A 71 1.85 -15.09 15.22
CA ARG A 71 0.56 -15.78 15.04
C ARG A 71 -0.52 -15.35 16.04
N THR A 72 -0.15 -15.11 17.29
CA THR A 72 -1.06 -14.64 18.36
C THR A 72 -1.57 -13.21 18.15
N LEU A 73 -0.88 -12.40 17.34
CA LEU A 73 -1.21 -11.01 17.07
C LEU A 73 -2.00 -10.81 15.77
N ARG A 74 -1.93 -11.76 14.83
CA ARG A 74 -2.59 -11.65 13.50
C ARG A 74 -4.10 -11.37 13.57
N PRO A 75 -4.89 -11.92 14.53
CA PRO A 75 -6.31 -11.58 14.66
C PRO A 75 -6.61 -10.09 14.90
N TYR A 76 -5.61 -9.31 15.32
CA TYR A 76 -5.73 -7.87 15.56
C TYR A 76 -5.33 -7.03 14.35
N TRP A 77 -4.79 -7.61 13.27
CA TRP A 77 -4.45 -6.89 12.04
C TRP A 77 -5.64 -6.10 11.48
N ARG A 78 -6.83 -6.69 11.59
CA ARG A 78 -8.10 -6.09 11.18
C ARG A 78 -8.45 -4.76 11.83
N ASN A 79 -7.79 -4.41 12.94
CA ASN A 79 -7.97 -3.11 13.58
C ASN A 79 -7.27 -1.97 12.83
N TYR A 80 -6.44 -2.30 11.83
CA TYR A 80 -5.61 -1.34 11.10
C TYR A 80 -5.92 -1.26 9.60
N PHE A 81 -6.98 -1.89 9.10
CA PHE A 81 -7.30 -1.90 7.67
C PHE A 81 -7.95 -0.61 7.18
N GLU A 82 -8.69 0.11 8.02
CA GLU A 82 -9.41 1.31 7.60
C GLU A 82 -8.49 2.35 6.97
N GLN A 83 -8.96 2.92 5.86
CA GLN A 83 -8.27 3.98 5.13
C GLN A 83 -6.86 3.60 4.66
N THR A 84 -6.60 2.32 4.36
CA THR A 84 -5.31 1.87 3.82
C THR A 84 -5.25 2.15 2.31
N ASP A 85 -4.32 2.98 1.86
CA ASP A 85 -4.10 3.24 0.44
C ASP A 85 -3.26 2.16 -0.22
N ALA A 86 -2.30 1.61 0.54
CA ALA A 86 -1.44 0.52 0.09
C ALA A 86 -1.08 -0.44 1.23
N LEU A 87 -1.08 -1.73 0.91
CA LEU A 87 -0.59 -2.82 1.71
C LEU A 87 0.81 -3.20 1.22
N VAL A 88 1.79 -3.18 2.13
CA VAL A 88 3.11 -3.77 1.92
C VAL A 88 3.16 -5.10 2.63
N TRP A 89 3.22 -6.18 1.86
CA TRP A 89 3.36 -7.55 2.34
C TRP A 89 4.83 -7.97 2.31
N VAL A 90 5.43 -8.14 3.49
CA VAL A 90 6.85 -8.49 3.61
C VAL A 90 7.00 -10.00 3.81
N VAL A 91 7.84 -10.60 2.98
CA VAL A 91 8.08 -12.05 2.94
C VAL A 91 9.54 -12.33 3.25
N ASP A 92 9.79 -13.28 4.14
CA ASP A 92 11.14 -13.83 4.33
C ASP A 92 11.46 -14.80 3.18
N SER A 93 12.37 -14.41 2.28
CA SER A 93 12.71 -15.24 1.13
C SER A 93 13.49 -16.51 1.51
N GLY A 94 14.04 -16.59 2.71
CA GLY A 94 14.70 -17.80 3.22
C GLY A 94 13.72 -18.81 3.83
N ASP A 95 12.49 -18.41 4.14
CA ASP A 95 11.56 -19.21 4.92
C ASP A 95 10.59 -20.02 4.05
N ARG A 96 11.14 -21.03 3.38
CA ARG A 96 10.37 -21.93 2.50
C ARG A 96 9.28 -22.70 3.26
N MET A 97 9.51 -23.04 4.53
CA MET A 97 8.60 -23.86 5.33
C MET A 97 7.29 -23.15 5.66
N ARG A 98 7.33 -21.82 5.83
CA ARG A 98 6.13 -21.02 6.17
C ARG A 98 5.45 -20.38 4.97
N MET A 99 5.83 -20.73 3.74
CA MET A 99 5.26 -20.08 2.56
C MET A 99 3.76 -20.36 2.38
N GLN A 100 3.27 -21.54 2.80
CA GLN A 100 1.83 -21.82 2.78
C GLN A 100 1.05 -20.96 3.78
N ASP A 101 1.53 -20.87 5.04
CA ASP A 101 0.97 -19.95 6.05
C ASP A 101 0.99 -18.50 5.54
N CYS A 102 2.09 -18.09 4.88
CA CYS A 102 2.22 -16.76 4.29
C CYS A 102 1.20 -16.51 3.17
N LYS A 103 0.96 -17.49 2.29
CA LYS A 103 -0.07 -17.43 1.25
C LYS A 103 -1.47 -17.31 1.86
N GLU A 104 -1.82 -18.20 2.79
CA GLU A 104 -3.16 -18.23 3.41
C GLU A 104 -3.51 -16.90 4.08
N GLU A 105 -2.56 -16.33 4.83
CA GLU A 105 -2.73 -15.03 5.48
C GLU A 105 -2.88 -13.89 4.47
N LEU A 106 -2.05 -13.84 3.42
CA LEU A 106 -2.16 -12.82 2.37
C LEU A 106 -3.53 -12.89 1.68
N HIS A 107 -3.95 -14.07 1.25
CA HIS A 107 -5.23 -14.24 0.55
C HIS A 107 -6.41 -13.93 1.46
N SER A 108 -6.38 -14.35 2.73
CA SER A 108 -7.42 -14.01 3.71
C SER A 108 -7.53 -12.50 3.91
N LEU A 109 -6.41 -11.77 3.93
CA LEU A 109 -6.40 -10.32 4.08
C LEU A 109 -7.03 -9.62 2.89
N LEU A 110 -6.72 -10.05 1.66
CA LEU A 110 -7.23 -9.42 0.44
C LEU A 110 -8.74 -9.63 0.20
N LEU A 111 -9.40 -10.46 1.02
CA LEU A 111 -10.85 -10.61 1.04
C LEU A 111 -11.56 -9.57 1.92
N GLU A 112 -10.82 -8.79 2.72
CA GLU A 112 -11.42 -7.79 3.60
C GLU A 112 -11.86 -6.56 2.81
N ASP A 113 -13.15 -6.23 2.87
CA ASP A 113 -13.74 -5.06 2.21
C ASP A 113 -13.01 -3.74 2.55
N ARG A 114 -12.44 -3.64 3.75
CA ARG A 114 -11.71 -2.45 4.22
C ARG A 114 -10.35 -2.27 3.54
N LEU A 115 -9.83 -3.30 2.88
CA LEU A 115 -8.65 -3.23 2.02
C LEU A 115 -9.01 -3.14 0.54
N ALA A 116 -10.30 -3.19 0.18
CA ALA A 116 -10.73 -3.02 -1.19
C ALA A 116 -10.23 -1.69 -1.77
N GLY A 117 -9.58 -1.75 -2.93
CA GLY A 117 -8.98 -0.58 -3.56
C GLY A 117 -7.61 -0.20 -2.98
N ALA A 118 -7.04 -0.93 -2.02
CA ALA A 118 -5.62 -0.77 -1.69
C ALA A 118 -4.74 -1.33 -2.82
N SER A 119 -3.48 -0.91 -2.87
CA SER A 119 -2.47 -1.55 -3.73
C SER A 119 -1.57 -2.46 -2.95
N LEU A 120 -1.10 -3.53 -3.59
CA LEU A 120 -0.29 -4.56 -2.94
C LEU A 120 1.17 -4.50 -3.43
N LEU A 121 2.08 -4.08 -2.56
CA LEU A 121 3.51 -4.31 -2.76
C LEU A 121 3.94 -5.55 -1.99
N VAL A 122 4.54 -6.52 -2.68
CA VAL A 122 5.20 -7.66 -2.04
C VAL A 122 6.70 -7.42 -2.00
N PHE A 123 7.26 -7.29 -0.80
CA PHE A 123 8.71 -7.30 -0.61
C PHE A 123 9.19 -8.73 -0.37
N ALA A 124 9.89 -9.29 -1.35
CA ALA A 124 10.66 -10.51 -1.21
C ALA A 124 11.97 -10.18 -0.50
N ASN A 125 11.94 -10.11 0.84
CA ASN A 125 13.02 -9.61 1.67
C ASN A 125 14.07 -10.69 1.98
N LYS A 126 15.24 -10.26 2.46
CA LYS A 126 16.41 -11.10 2.81
C LYS A 126 17.11 -11.74 1.60
N GLN A 127 17.10 -11.04 0.47
CA GLN A 127 17.81 -11.48 -0.75
C GLN A 127 19.33 -11.44 -0.60
N ASP A 128 19.86 -10.83 0.46
CA ASP A 128 21.27 -10.87 0.84
C ASP A 128 21.73 -12.24 1.39
N ILE A 129 20.79 -13.13 1.74
CA ILE A 129 21.10 -14.46 2.29
C ILE A 129 21.18 -15.49 1.16
N GLN A 130 22.24 -16.31 1.17
CA GLN A 130 22.39 -17.40 0.22
C GLN A 130 21.25 -18.43 0.38
N GLY A 131 20.67 -18.86 -0.74
CA GLY A 131 19.56 -19.84 -0.77
C GLY A 131 18.17 -19.23 -0.68
N SER A 132 18.06 -17.90 -0.57
CA SER A 132 16.79 -17.17 -0.65
C SER A 132 16.06 -17.47 -1.96
N MET A 133 14.74 -17.63 -1.86
CA MET A 133 13.84 -17.76 -3.00
C MET A 133 13.91 -16.53 -3.89
N SER A 134 13.93 -16.75 -5.20
CA SER A 134 13.73 -15.71 -6.20
C SER A 134 12.33 -15.10 -6.11
N SER A 135 12.16 -13.89 -6.66
CA SER A 135 10.83 -13.29 -6.78
C SER A 135 9.85 -14.14 -7.60
N ALA A 136 10.33 -14.92 -8.56
CA ALA A 136 9.48 -15.83 -9.33
C ALA A 136 8.95 -16.99 -8.46
N GLU A 137 9.83 -17.63 -7.67
CA GLU A 137 9.41 -18.68 -6.72
C GLU A 137 8.39 -18.15 -5.71
N ILE A 138 8.62 -16.95 -5.15
CA ILE A 138 7.69 -16.35 -4.18
C ILE A 138 6.37 -15.98 -4.85
N ARG A 139 6.41 -15.41 -6.06
CA ARG A 139 5.19 -15.09 -6.83
C ARG A 139 4.33 -16.33 -7.02
N ASP A 140 4.94 -17.45 -7.41
CA ASP A 140 4.24 -18.69 -7.67
C ASP A 140 3.74 -19.33 -6.37
N ALA A 141 4.56 -19.31 -5.31
CA ALA A 141 4.20 -19.91 -4.02
C ALA A 141 3.10 -19.13 -3.27
N LEU A 142 3.06 -17.80 -3.42
CA LEU A 142 1.96 -16.96 -2.94
C LEU A 142 0.77 -16.92 -3.89
N ASP A 143 0.90 -17.50 -5.09
CA ASP A 143 -0.12 -17.47 -6.13
C ASP A 143 -0.60 -16.04 -6.45
N LEU A 144 0.36 -15.14 -6.69
CA LEU A 144 0.05 -13.72 -6.92
C LEU A 144 -0.70 -13.50 -8.24
N LEU A 145 -0.53 -14.40 -9.21
CA LEU A 145 -1.21 -14.31 -10.52
C LEU A 145 -2.73 -14.52 -10.41
N SER A 146 -3.22 -15.21 -9.37
CA SER A 146 -4.66 -15.36 -9.13
C SER A 146 -5.31 -14.12 -8.50
N ILE A 147 -4.51 -13.17 -8.01
CA ILE A 147 -4.99 -11.92 -7.43
C ILE A 147 -5.39 -10.97 -8.56
N GLN A 148 -6.71 -10.84 -8.76
CA GLN A 148 -7.32 -9.91 -9.72
C GLN A 148 -7.97 -8.69 -9.04
N SER A 149 -8.18 -8.75 -7.73
CA SER A 149 -8.86 -7.72 -6.94
C SER A 149 -8.00 -6.48 -6.65
N HIS A 150 -6.67 -6.61 -6.72
CA HIS A 150 -5.73 -5.56 -6.36
C HIS A 150 -4.63 -5.43 -7.43
N GLN A 151 -4.22 -4.20 -7.73
CA GLN A 151 -2.97 -3.98 -8.46
C GLN A 151 -1.81 -4.36 -7.55
N TRP A 152 -0.85 -5.14 -8.08
CA TRP A 152 0.26 -5.63 -7.29
C TRP A 152 1.60 -5.57 -8.00
N ARG A 153 2.67 -5.51 -7.22
CA ARG A 153 4.06 -5.69 -7.67
C ARG A 153 4.84 -6.48 -6.64
N ILE A 154 5.74 -7.34 -7.10
CA ILE A 154 6.75 -7.99 -6.25
C ILE A 154 8.12 -7.40 -6.54
N LEU A 155 8.89 -7.13 -5.49
CA LEU A 155 10.26 -6.64 -5.60
C LEU A 155 11.19 -7.45 -4.68
N PRO A 156 12.32 -7.96 -5.20
CA PRO A 156 13.38 -8.51 -4.37
C PRO A 156 14.01 -7.36 -3.57
N CYS A 157 14.22 -7.53 -2.27
CA CYS A 157 14.84 -6.51 -1.44
C CYS A 157 15.68 -7.10 -0.30
N SER A 158 16.42 -6.22 0.36
CA SER A 158 17.17 -6.56 1.57
C SER A 158 17.07 -5.41 2.57
N ALA A 159 16.40 -5.69 3.69
CA ALA A 159 16.33 -4.78 4.82
C ALA A 159 17.72 -4.48 5.42
N MET A 160 18.66 -5.43 5.33
CA MET A 160 20.01 -5.29 5.85
C MET A 160 20.84 -4.31 5.03
N THR A 161 20.83 -4.46 3.71
CA THR A 161 21.63 -3.62 2.81
C THR A 161 20.92 -2.33 2.43
N GLY A 162 19.58 -2.32 2.40
CA GLY A 162 18.76 -1.23 1.89
C GLY A 162 18.37 -1.38 0.40
N GLN A 163 18.80 -2.47 -0.25
CA GLN A 163 18.52 -2.72 -1.66
C GLN A 163 17.01 -2.72 -1.94
N ASN A 164 16.60 -1.96 -2.95
CA ASN A 164 15.24 -1.84 -3.50
C ASN A 164 14.14 -1.38 -2.52
N LEU A 165 14.48 -0.93 -1.31
CA LEU A 165 13.47 -0.42 -0.37
C LEU A 165 12.85 0.89 -0.87
N VAL A 166 13.67 1.82 -1.33
CA VAL A 166 13.22 3.11 -1.88
C VAL A 166 12.44 2.90 -3.18
N GLU A 167 12.91 2.02 -4.08
CA GLU A 167 12.20 1.70 -5.33
C GLU A 167 10.80 1.13 -5.05
N GLY A 168 10.66 0.28 -4.02
CA GLY A 168 9.35 -0.22 -3.63
C GLY A 168 8.42 0.89 -3.15
N LEU A 169 8.91 1.83 -2.34
CA LEU A 169 8.11 2.98 -1.94
C LEU A 169 7.78 3.91 -3.11
N ASP A 170 8.72 4.13 -4.04
CA ASP A 170 8.47 4.90 -5.26
C ASP A 170 7.31 4.31 -6.06
N TRP A 171 7.27 2.98 -6.20
CA TRP A 171 6.17 2.30 -6.87
C TRP A 171 4.84 2.48 -6.13
N VAL A 172 4.82 2.29 -4.81
CA VAL A 172 3.61 2.49 -3.99
C VAL A 172 3.08 3.90 -4.14
N VAL A 173 3.96 4.91 -4.00
CA VAL A 173 3.57 6.31 -4.11
C VAL A 173 3.07 6.64 -5.51
N GLY A 174 3.74 6.16 -6.56
CA GLY A 174 3.33 6.37 -7.94
C GLY A 174 1.98 5.76 -8.26
N GLU A 175 1.75 4.52 -7.81
CA GLU A 175 0.49 3.81 -8.01
C GLU A 175 -0.65 4.51 -7.27
N VAL A 176 -0.50 4.78 -5.97
CA VAL A 176 -1.55 5.43 -5.15
C VAL A 176 -1.86 6.82 -5.71
N ALA A 177 -0.83 7.59 -6.06
CA ALA A 177 -1.01 8.90 -6.68
C ALA A 177 -1.80 8.83 -7.99
N SER A 178 -1.51 7.85 -8.85
CA SER A 178 -2.18 7.72 -10.15
C SER A 178 -3.70 7.56 -9.98
N ARG A 179 -4.14 6.76 -9.00
CA ARG A 179 -5.56 6.53 -8.71
C ARG A 179 -6.26 7.77 -8.17
N LEU A 180 -5.57 8.55 -7.34
CA LEU A 180 -6.10 9.82 -6.82
C LEU A 180 -6.25 10.89 -7.94
N TYR A 181 -5.36 10.89 -8.93
CA TYR A 181 -5.44 11.82 -10.05
C TYR A 181 -6.53 11.45 -11.07
N TYR A 182 -6.73 10.16 -11.36
CA TYR A 182 -7.80 9.75 -12.26
C TYR A 182 -9.21 9.92 -11.66
N SER A 183 -9.36 9.73 -10.34
CA SER A 183 -10.66 9.95 -9.68
C SER A 183 -11.11 11.42 -9.70
N SER A 184 -10.16 12.36 -9.76
CA SER A 184 -10.43 13.80 -9.77
C SER A 184 -10.75 14.35 -11.17
N THR A 185 -10.28 13.72 -12.26
CA THR A 185 -10.64 14.11 -13.63
C THR A 185 -12.02 13.60 -14.04
N ASP A 186 -12.43 12.40 -13.62
CA ASP A 186 -13.76 11.86 -13.95
C ASP A 186 -14.89 12.57 -13.20
N ALA A 187 -14.66 13.00 -11.95
CA ALA A 187 -15.62 13.82 -11.21
C ALA A 187 -15.83 15.22 -11.84
N ALA A 188 -14.80 15.77 -12.48
CA ALA A 188 -14.87 17.06 -13.18
C ALA A 188 -15.50 16.95 -14.59
N ALA A 189 -15.37 15.79 -15.26
CA ALA A 189 -16.00 15.54 -16.55
C ALA A 189 -17.52 15.31 -16.45
N GLY A 190 -18.01 14.80 -15.30
CA GLY A 190 -19.44 14.55 -15.07
C GLY A 190 -20.30 15.79 -14.77
N THR A 191 -19.71 16.98 -14.62
CA THR A 191 -20.43 18.20 -14.19
C THR A 191 -20.67 19.25 -15.29
N TRP A 192 -20.35 18.96 -16.55
CA TRP A 192 -20.52 19.91 -17.68
C TRP A 192 -21.57 19.51 -18.74
N GLN A 193 -22.51 18.63 -18.42
CA GLN A 193 -23.65 18.35 -19.30
C GLN A 193 -24.98 18.37 -18.54
N SER A 194 -25.47 19.55 -18.18
CA SER A 194 -26.92 19.86 -18.10
C SER A 194 -27.18 21.27 -17.56
N GLU A 195 -26.69 22.31 -18.23
CA GLU A 195 -27.27 23.65 -18.07
C GLU A 195 -26.91 24.51 -19.28
N GLY A 196 -27.89 24.74 -20.17
CA GLY A 196 -27.74 25.69 -21.26
C GLY A 196 -28.47 25.29 -22.53
N GLY A 197 -29.78 25.58 -22.61
CA GLY A 197 -30.53 25.36 -23.84
C GLY A 197 -31.99 25.84 -23.83
N VAL A 198 -32.28 26.98 -23.20
CA VAL A 198 -33.54 27.70 -23.48
C VAL A 198 -33.25 28.72 -24.58
N SER A 199 -33.83 28.52 -25.76
CA SER A 199 -34.00 29.58 -26.76
C SER A 199 -35.38 29.46 -27.37
N ALA A 200 -36.15 30.53 -27.21
CA ALA A 200 -37.51 30.70 -27.69
C ALA A 200 -37.57 31.10 -29.19
N GLN A 201 -38.65 30.64 -29.83
CA GLN A 201 -39.44 31.24 -30.92
C GLN A 201 -38.79 31.65 -32.26
N ARG A 202 -39.34 31.11 -33.36
CA ARG A 202 -40.24 31.88 -34.25
C ARG A 202 -41.04 30.98 -35.20
N ALA A 203 -42.33 31.26 -35.30
CA ALA A 203 -43.26 30.76 -36.31
C ALA A 203 -42.98 31.41 -37.67
N THR A 204 -43.20 30.69 -38.77
CA THR A 204 -43.76 31.28 -40.00
C THR A 204 -44.52 30.22 -40.78
N VAL A 205 -45.69 30.64 -41.26
CA VAL A 205 -46.69 29.93 -42.06
C VAL A 205 -46.24 29.94 -43.52
N HIS A 206 -46.26 28.77 -44.18
CA HIS A 206 -46.99 28.48 -45.43
C HIS A 206 -46.75 27.04 -45.88
#